data_AF-A0A7Y8BJP2-F1
#
_entry.id   AF-A0A7Y8BJP2-F1
#
_cell.length_a   1.000
_cell.length_b   1.000
_cell.length_c   1.000
_cell.angle_alpha   90.00
_cell.angle_beta   90.00
_cell.angle_gamma   90.00
#
_symmetry.space_group_name_H-M   'P 1'
#
loop_
_entity.id
_entity.type
_entity.pdbx_description
1 polymer ?
#
loop_
_entity_poly.entity_id
_entity_poly.type
_entity_poly.pdbx_seq_one_letter_code
_entity_poly.pdbx_strand_id
1 'polypeptide(L)'
;MTTRLQSQLDELFQYNTFLPDATPDRFHRLLDRLSQQRYSTFAALYAECFQRFEGSPRLNPFFSSAVHLILLPVTQRRLIINDPVFQIWMALAFQHANAVLTEQADDTASLQDMLLELPAVLQRITQTAVDHKYSNHPPIRRFNVDPLIAAATPPSYEFPEDESTRKHLERSGYSLHFFRDVVSVALSRIANTWPACYEQFRHLVKLICYLPDGTFRSCSAARYTGVILLSAKDHSILDIEESLVHETTHQLLYSLVEVCPIIDERRAEERLFSLPWSGLQRDLHGYVHAFFAALAQVKYLERVRQRPASEMQRAEERMLDILRGLIKALPEIESCEAFTPRGRTLMDNLAQEVHALHSRHAGLLSRSSATTDSQSTMGMAV
;
A
#
# COMPACT_ATOMS: atom_id res chain seq x y z
N MET A 1 12.24 -16.18 24.99
CA MET A 1 11.94 -16.22 23.53
C MET A 1 11.65 -14.84 22.94
N THR A 2 11.07 -13.91 23.70
CA THR A 2 10.74 -12.53 23.29
C THR A 2 11.96 -11.66 22.92
N THR A 3 13.07 -11.75 23.64
CA THR A 3 14.29 -10.96 23.39
C THR A 3 14.98 -11.27 22.05
N ARG A 4 15.01 -12.54 21.63
CA ARG A 4 15.60 -12.95 20.33
C ARG A 4 14.74 -12.55 19.13
N LEU A 5 13.42 -12.49 19.31
CA LEU A 5 12.49 -12.00 18.28
C LEU A 5 12.58 -10.48 18.13
N GLN A 6 12.74 -9.74 19.24
CA GLN A 6 12.96 -8.30 19.21
C GLN A 6 14.28 -7.94 18.53
N SER A 7 15.39 -8.62 18.85
CA SER A 7 16.69 -8.36 18.21
C SER A 7 16.66 -8.61 16.70
N GLN A 8 15.98 -9.66 16.25
CA GLN A 8 15.81 -9.97 14.82
C GLN A 8 14.96 -8.95 14.06
N LEU A 9 14.04 -8.26 14.74
CA LEU A 9 13.26 -7.17 14.17
C LEU A 9 14.07 -5.87 14.15
N ASP A 10 14.86 -5.60 15.19
CA ASP A 10 15.72 -4.40 15.21
C ASP A 10 16.77 -4.45 14.08
N GLU A 11 17.36 -5.61 13.82
CA GLU A 11 18.24 -5.86 12.66
C GLU A 11 17.58 -5.57 11.30
N LEU A 12 16.26 -5.71 11.19
CA LEU A 12 15.51 -5.47 9.96
C LEU A 12 15.54 -3.98 9.58
N PHE A 13 15.58 -3.08 10.57
CA PHE A 13 15.49 -1.63 10.41
C PHE A 13 16.84 -0.92 10.33
N GLN A 14 17.91 -1.50 10.88
CA GLN A 14 19.23 -0.87 10.87
C GLN A 14 19.75 -0.62 9.45
N TYR A 15 20.01 0.65 9.11
CA TYR A 15 20.47 1.08 7.78
C TYR A 15 19.56 0.56 6.65
N ASN A 16 18.25 0.56 6.88
CA ASN A 16 17.27 0.06 5.93
C ASN A 16 16.12 1.06 5.76
N THR A 17 15.77 1.34 4.51
CA THR A 17 14.59 2.12 4.16
C THR A 17 13.46 1.24 3.60
N PHE A 18 13.75 -0.03 3.32
CA PHE A 18 12.88 -0.99 2.62
C PHE A 18 12.46 -0.58 1.19
N LEU A 19 12.76 0.65 0.78
CA LEU A 19 12.65 1.09 -0.61
C LEU A 19 13.47 0.15 -1.51
N PRO A 20 13.16 0.07 -2.82
CA PRO A 20 13.72 -0.97 -3.67
C PRO A 20 15.25 -1.01 -3.82
N ASP A 21 15.98 0.02 -3.38
CA ASP A 21 17.45 -0.01 -3.34
C ASP A 21 18.01 -0.74 -2.11
N ALA A 22 17.18 -1.06 -1.13
CA ALA A 22 17.56 -1.86 0.01
C ALA A 22 17.91 -3.30 -0.42
N THR A 23 18.75 -3.97 0.38
CA THR A 23 19.14 -5.36 0.14
C THR A 23 17.89 -6.26 0.01
N PRO A 24 17.72 -7.00 -1.12
CA PRO A 24 16.51 -7.80 -1.38
C PRO A 24 16.15 -8.78 -0.26
N ASP A 25 17.15 -9.34 0.43
CA ASP A 25 16.98 -10.23 1.59
C ASP A 25 16.05 -9.62 2.66
N ARG A 26 16.19 -8.33 2.96
CA ARG A 26 15.40 -7.67 4.01
C ARG A 26 13.94 -7.50 3.62
N PHE A 27 13.65 -7.27 2.34
CA PHE A 27 12.28 -7.22 1.84
C PHE A 27 11.61 -8.60 1.94
N HIS A 28 12.28 -9.67 1.52
CA HIS A 28 11.74 -11.02 1.65
C HIS A 28 11.55 -11.44 3.11
N ARG A 29 12.50 -11.08 4.00
CA ARG A 29 12.34 -11.28 5.44
C ARG A 29 11.12 -10.54 6.00
N LEU A 30 10.84 -9.32 5.54
CA LEU A 30 9.61 -8.60 5.92
C LEU A 30 8.37 -9.39 5.49
N LEU A 31 8.30 -9.84 4.23
CA LEU A 31 7.17 -10.61 3.73
C LEU A 31 6.97 -11.95 4.45
N ASP A 32 8.06 -12.62 4.83
CA ASP A 32 8.03 -13.83 5.64
C ASP A 32 7.46 -13.57 7.02
N ARG A 33 7.85 -12.47 7.66
CA ARG A 33 7.33 -12.05 8.96
C ARG A 33 5.85 -11.68 8.89
N LEU A 34 5.47 -10.91 7.88
CA LEU A 34 4.08 -10.55 7.61
C LEU A 34 3.21 -11.81 7.46
N SER A 35 3.65 -12.76 6.63
CA SER A 35 2.94 -14.03 6.42
C SER A 35 2.84 -14.85 7.71
N GLN A 36 3.91 -14.88 8.50
CA GLN A 36 3.91 -15.59 9.78
C GLN A 36 2.96 -14.96 10.79
N GLN A 37 2.94 -13.62 10.88
CA GLN A 37 2.05 -12.88 11.77
C GLN A 37 0.59 -13.13 11.39
N ARG A 38 0.22 -12.95 10.12
CA ARG A 38 -1.13 -13.21 9.61
C ARG A 38 -1.59 -14.64 9.88
N TYR A 39 -0.72 -15.62 9.66
CA TYR A 39 -1.00 -17.02 10.01
C TYR A 39 -1.23 -17.21 11.51
N SER A 40 -0.35 -16.65 12.36
CA SER A 40 -0.48 -16.75 13.81
C SER A 40 -1.77 -16.09 14.31
N THR A 41 -2.16 -14.93 13.78
CA THR A 41 -3.44 -14.28 14.12
C THR A 41 -4.63 -15.14 13.71
N PHE A 42 -4.61 -15.74 12.52
CA PHE A 42 -5.67 -16.65 12.08
C PHE A 42 -5.76 -17.91 12.94
N ALA A 43 -4.62 -18.51 13.28
CA ALA A 43 -4.59 -19.70 14.15
C ALA A 43 -5.07 -19.39 15.57
N ALA A 44 -4.76 -18.19 16.08
CA ALA A 44 -5.28 -17.72 17.37
C ALA A 44 -6.81 -17.54 17.31
N LEU A 45 -7.34 -16.86 16.28
CA LEU A 45 -8.78 -16.74 16.07
C LEU A 45 -9.47 -18.11 16.03
N TYR A 46 -8.91 -19.05 15.28
CA TYR A 46 -9.43 -20.42 15.24
C TYR A 46 -9.48 -21.06 16.64
N ALA A 47 -8.40 -20.99 17.41
CA ALA A 47 -8.33 -21.59 18.74
C ALA A 47 -9.33 -20.97 19.72
N GLU A 48 -9.41 -19.64 19.76
CA GLU A 48 -10.35 -18.91 20.61
C GLU A 48 -11.81 -19.21 20.24
N CYS A 49 -12.14 -19.22 18.95
CA CYS A 49 -13.48 -19.57 18.50
C CYS A 49 -13.81 -21.05 18.79
N PHE A 50 -12.85 -21.96 18.66
CA PHE A 50 -13.05 -23.38 18.95
C PHE A 50 -13.37 -23.59 20.43
N GLN A 51 -12.62 -22.93 21.33
CA GLN A 51 -12.88 -22.98 22.77
C GLN A 51 -14.24 -22.37 23.12
N ARG A 52 -14.61 -21.24 22.50
CA ARG A 52 -15.86 -20.53 22.83
C ARG A 52 -17.12 -21.24 22.33
N PHE A 53 -17.04 -21.87 21.16
CA PHE A 53 -18.18 -22.48 20.46
C PHE A 53 -18.04 -23.99 20.31
N GLU A 54 -17.30 -24.63 21.23
CA GLU A 54 -17.09 -26.06 21.22
C GLU A 54 -18.42 -26.82 21.13
N GLY A 55 -18.50 -27.78 20.20
CA GLY A 55 -19.70 -28.59 19.98
C GLY A 55 -20.83 -27.91 19.19
N SER A 56 -20.66 -26.66 18.70
CA SER A 56 -21.65 -26.00 17.84
C SER A 56 -21.67 -26.62 16.42
N PRO A 57 -22.71 -27.38 16.03
CA PRO A 57 -22.75 -28.02 14.71
C PRO A 57 -22.86 -27.00 13.57
N ARG A 58 -23.42 -25.83 13.87
CA ARG A 58 -23.56 -24.71 12.93
C ARG A 58 -22.19 -24.27 12.40
N LEU A 59 -21.17 -24.19 13.26
CA LEU A 59 -19.84 -23.70 12.92
C LEU A 59 -18.90 -24.78 12.36
N ASN A 60 -19.36 -26.02 12.20
CA ASN A 60 -18.56 -27.09 11.58
C ASN A 60 -17.96 -26.73 10.21
N PRO A 61 -18.67 -26.02 9.30
CA PRO A 61 -18.08 -25.59 8.03
C PRO A 61 -16.89 -24.65 8.20
N PHE A 62 -16.96 -23.73 9.18
CA PHE A 62 -15.84 -22.84 9.53
C PHE A 62 -14.66 -23.64 10.07
N PHE A 63 -14.86 -24.46 11.11
CA PHE A 63 -13.77 -25.20 11.75
C PHE A 63 -13.08 -26.16 10.78
N SER A 64 -13.84 -26.86 9.93
CA SER A 64 -13.30 -27.74 8.90
C SER A 64 -12.42 -26.97 7.90
N SER A 65 -12.92 -25.84 7.39
CA SER A 65 -12.19 -25.01 6.43
C SER A 65 -10.95 -24.36 7.04
N ALA A 66 -11.05 -23.91 8.30
CA ALA A 66 -9.95 -23.29 9.02
C ALA A 66 -8.82 -24.29 9.32
N VAL A 67 -9.14 -25.49 9.81
CA VAL A 67 -8.14 -26.57 10.01
C VAL A 67 -7.48 -26.94 8.70
N HIS A 68 -8.26 -27.09 7.62
CA HIS A 68 -7.69 -27.37 6.31
C HIS A 68 -6.67 -26.30 5.89
N LEU A 69 -7.04 -25.01 5.98
CA LEU A 69 -6.13 -23.89 5.67
C LEU A 69 -4.89 -23.88 6.57
N ILE A 70 -5.03 -24.15 7.87
CA ILE A 70 -3.91 -24.22 8.82
C ILE A 70 -2.92 -25.32 8.41
N LEU A 71 -3.43 -26.48 7.99
CA LEU A 71 -2.64 -27.66 7.64
C LEU A 71 -2.08 -27.63 6.21
N LEU A 72 -2.48 -26.66 5.37
CA LEU A 72 -1.93 -26.52 4.02
C LEU A 72 -0.40 -26.31 4.02
N PRO A 73 0.31 -26.77 2.97
CA PRO A 73 1.72 -26.44 2.78
C PRO A 73 1.95 -24.93 2.83
N VAL A 74 3.08 -24.51 3.42
CA VAL A 74 3.41 -23.09 3.65
C VAL A 74 3.27 -22.25 2.38
N THR A 75 3.72 -22.77 1.25
CA THR A 75 3.67 -22.07 -0.05
C THR A 75 2.25 -21.81 -0.52
N GLN A 76 1.34 -22.79 -0.40
CA GLN A 76 -0.07 -22.64 -0.78
C GLN A 76 -0.81 -21.75 0.22
N ARG A 77 -0.57 -21.97 1.51
CA ARG A 77 -1.17 -21.17 2.59
C ARG A 77 -0.84 -19.69 2.46
N ARG A 78 0.42 -19.36 2.12
CA ARG A 78 0.89 -17.98 1.88
C ARG A 78 0.13 -17.26 0.78
N LEU A 79 -0.34 -17.96 -0.25
CA LEU A 79 -1.13 -17.35 -1.32
C LEU A 79 -2.51 -16.90 -0.82
N ILE A 80 -3.12 -17.67 0.07
CA ILE A 80 -4.44 -17.39 0.64
C ILE A 80 -4.34 -16.33 1.73
N ILE A 81 -3.46 -16.52 2.73
CA ILE A 81 -3.39 -15.59 3.87
C ILE A 81 -2.85 -14.21 3.48
N ASN A 82 -2.24 -14.04 2.32
CA ASN A 82 -1.81 -12.72 1.84
C ASN A 82 -2.74 -12.16 0.76
N ASP A 83 -3.84 -12.84 0.45
CA ASP A 83 -4.86 -12.33 -0.46
C ASP A 83 -5.66 -11.19 0.19
N PRO A 84 -5.93 -10.07 -0.50
CA PRO A 84 -6.68 -8.96 0.06
C PRO A 84 -8.07 -9.35 0.57
N VAL A 85 -8.76 -10.27 -0.11
CA VAL A 85 -10.10 -10.72 0.30
C VAL A 85 -10.04 -11.44 1.64
N PHE A 86 -9.04 -12.32 1.82
CA PHE A 86 -8.83 -13.00 3.09
C PHE A 86 -8.45 -12.01 4.20
N GLN A 87 -7.60 -11.03 3.90
CA GLN A 87 -7.16 -10.05 4.90
C GLN A 87 -8.28 -9.15 5.38
N ILE A 88 -9.17 -8.70 4.48
CA ILE A 88 -10.36 -7.93 4.85
C ILE A 88 -11.29 -8.78 5.73
N TRP A 89 -11.60 -10.01 5.30
CA TRP A 89 -12.41 -10.93 6.09
C TRP A 89 -11.80 -11.17 7.48
N MET A 90 -10.48 -11.42 7.54
CA MET A 90 -9.77 -11.70 8.77
C MET A 90 -9.82 -10.51 9.75
N ALA A 91 -9.66 -9.29 9.25
CA ALA A 91 -9.76 -8.08 10.07
C ALA A 91 -11.17 -7.92 10.67
N LEU A 92 -12.22 -8.12 9.87
CA LEU A 92 -13.61 -8.06 10.32
C LEU A 92 -13.93 -9.17 11.33
N ALA A 93 -13.54 -10.41 11.02
CA ALA A 93 -13.72 -11.57 11.90
C ALA A 93 -13.01 -11.36 13.25
N PHE A 94 -11.79 -10.83 13.23
CA PHE A 94 -11.04 -10.52 14.45
C PHE A 94 -11.71 -9.39 15.25
N GLN A 95 -12.23 -8.35 14.61
CA GLN A 95 -12.96 -7.28 15.29
C GLN A 95 -14.19 -7.82 16.02
N HIS A 96 -15.01 -8.64 15.36
CA HIS A 96 -16.16 -9.29 15.98
C HIS A 96 -15.76 -10.25 17.11
N ALA A 97 -14.69 -11.03 16.90
CA ALA A 97 -14.18 -11.94 17.91
C ALA A 97 -13.71 -11.19 19.16
N ASN A 98 -12.95 -10.11 18.99
CA ASN A 98 -12.48 -9.30 20.09
C ASN A 98 -13.64 -8.70 20.90
N ALA A 99 -14.69 -8.19 20.24
CA ALA A 99 -15.87 -7.65 20.93
C ALA A 99 -16.59 -8.71 21.78
N VAL A 100 -16.73 -9.93 21.26
CA VAL A 100 -17.35 -11.05 22.00
C VAL A 100 -16.45 -11.56 23.14
N LEU A 101 -15.14 -11.70 22.89
CA LEU A 101 -14.19 -12.26 23.86
C LEU A 101 -13.85 -11.29 24.99
N THR A 102 -13.97 -9.99 24.76
CA THR A 102 -13.77 -8.95 25.80
C THR A 102 -15.07 -8.55 26.51
N GLU A 103 -16.14 -9.31 26.32
CA GLU A 103 -17.47 -9.07 26.93
C GLU A 103 -18.06 -7.68 26.57
N GLN A 104 -17.63 -7.10 25.45
CA GLN A 104 -18.17 -5.83 24.93
C GLN A 104 -19.45 -6.05 24.10
N ALA A 105 -19.72 -7.29 23.67
CA ALA A 105 -20.94 -7.69 22.99
C ALA A 105 -21.45 -9.03 23.55
N ASP A 106 -22.68 -9.05 24.06
CA ASP A 106 -23.35 -10.26 24.54
C ASP A 106 -23.85 -11.16 23.39
N ASP A 107 -24.10 -10.57 22.22
CA ASP A 107 -24.59 -11.29 21.05
C ASP A 107 -23.45 -11.90 20.23
N THR A 108 -23.48 -13.22 20.10
CA THR A 108 -22.51 -13.98 19.31
C THR A 108 -22.94 -14.19 17.86
N ALA A 109 -24.17 -13.82 17.49
CA ALA A 109 -24.74 -14.09 16.16
C ALA A 109 -23.91 -13.47 15.04
N SER A 110 -23.55 -12.18 15.15
CA SER A 110 -22.76 -11.49 14.13
C SER A 110 -21.38 -12.12 13.94
N LEU A 111 -20.73 -12.57 15.02
CA LEU A 111 -19.47 -13.30 14.93
C LEU A 111 -19.68 -14.65 14.22
N GLN A 112 -20.69 -15.42 14.62
CA GLN A 112 -20.98 -16.71 13.99
C GLN A 112 -21.26 -16.56 12.49
N ASP A 113 -22.02 -15.55 12.07
CA ASP A 113 -22.31 -15.29 10.67
C ASP A 113 -21.03 -14.93 9.89
N MET A 114 -20.17 -14.07 10.43
CA MET A 114 -18.87 -13.74 9.84
C MET A 114 -17.96 -14.97 9.70
N LEU A 115 -17.91 -15.84 10.70
CA LEU A 115 -17.12 -17.08 10.65
C LEU A 115 -17.63 -18.04 9.56
N LEU A 116 -18.95 -18.11 9.35
CA LEU A 116 -19.56 -18.95 8.33
C LEU A 116 -19.28 -18.49 6.90
N GLU A 117 -18.77 -17.27 6.69
CA GLU A 117 -18.36 -16.80 5.37
C GLU A 117 -17.04 -17.39 4.89
N LEU A 118 -16.19 -17.92 5.79
CA LEU A 118 -14.85 -18.40 5.44
C LEU A 118 -14.83 -19.37 4.25
N PRO A 119 -15.68 -20.42 4.18
CA PRO A 119 -15.67 -21.35 3.03
C PRO A 119 -15.91 -20.63 1.70
N ALA A 120 -16.84 -19.67 1.67
CA ALA A 120 -17.14 -18.89 0.47
C ALA A 120 -15.99 -17.94 0.11
N VAL A 121 -15.34 -17.33 1.11
CA VAL A 121 -14.13 -16.51 0.91
C VAL A 121 -13.01 -17.34 0.27
N LEU A 122 -12.72 -18.53 0.80
CA LEU A 122 -11.69 -19.42 0.25
C LEU A 122 -12.00 -19.87 -1.19
N GLN A 123 -13.28 -20.12 -1.49
CA GLN A 123 -13.72 -20.45 -2.83
C GLN A 123 -13.47 -19.30 -3.82
N ARG A 124 -13.79 -18.06 -3.46
CA ARG A 124 -13.57 -16.88 -4.33
C ARG A 124 -12.10 -16.61 -4.60
N ILE A 125 -11.24 -16.78 -3.58
CA ILE A 125 -9.78 -16.66 -3.71
C ILE A 125 -9.25 -17.73 -4.68
N THR A 126 -9.68 -18.97 -4.49
CA THR A 126 -9.25 -20.09 -5.35
C THR A 126 -9.67 -19.87 -6.81
N GLN A 127 -10.91 -19.42 -7.04
CA GLN A 127 -11.41 -19.12 -8.38
C GLN A 127 -10.58 -18.00 -9.05
N THR A 128 -10.31 -16.92 -8.31
CA THR A 128 -9.51 -15.79 -8.82
C THR A 128 -8.09 -16.22 -9.18
N ALA A 129 -7.48 -17.10 -8.38
CA ALA A 129 -6.16 -17.66 -8.66
C ALA A 129 -6.15 -18.52 -9.93
N VAL A 130 -7.21 -19.29 -10.19
CA VAL A 130 -7.37 -20.08 -11.42
C VAL A 130 -7.50 -19.18 -12.64
N ASP A 131 -8.35 -18.15 -12.56
CA ASP A 131 -8.60 -17.20 -13.66
C ASP A 131 -7.35 -16.41 -14.08
N HIS A 132 -6.35 -16.31 -13.20
CA HIS A 132 -5.16 -15.48 -13.38
C HIS A 132 -3.83 -16.25 -13.38
N LYS A 133 -3.89 -17.59 -13.39
CA LYS A 133 -2.72 -18.47 -13.32
C LYS A 133 -1.62 -18.18 -14.37
N TYR A 134 -1.98 -17.62 -15.52
CA TYR A 134 -1.06 -17.36 -16.64
C TYR A 134 -0.73 -15.87 -16.84
N SER A 135 -1.12 -14.99 -15.92
CA SER A 135 -0.83 -13.56 -16.02
C SER A 135 0.41 -13.21 -15.20
N ASN A 136 1.40 -12.57 -15.83
CA ASN A 136 2.57 -11.99 -15.13
C ASN A 136 2.23 -10.65 -14.46
N HIS A 137 1.00 -10.17 -14.60
CA HIS A 137 0.50 -8.93 -14.02
C HIS A 137 -0.69 -9.23 -13.10
N PRO A 138 -0.88 -8.43 -12.03
CA PRO A 138 -2.07 -8.57 -11.20
C PRO A 138 -3.34 -8.37 -12.04
N PRO A 139 -4.45 -9.00 -11.65
CA PRO A 139 -5.73 -8.72 -12.26
C PRO A 139 -6.05 -7.23 -12.29
N ILE A 140 -6.70 -6.83 -13.38
CA ILE A 140 -7.26 -5.49 -13.52
C ILE A 140 -8.78 -5.65 -13.62
N ARG A 141 -9.49 -5.04 -12.68
CA ARG A 141 -10.95 -5.07 -12.57
C ARG A 141 -11.51 -3.64 -12.62
N ARG A 142 -12.81 -3.52 -12.81
CA ARG A 142 -13.52 -2.25 -12.59
C ARG A 142 -14.51 -2.42 -11.45
N PHE A 143 -15.79 -2.58 -11.79
CA PHE A 143 -16.89 -2.69 -10.85
C PHE A 143 -17.21 -4.15 -10.46
N ASN A 144 -16.55 -5.12 -11.11
CA ASN A 144 -16.65 -6.55 -10.79
C ASN A 144 -15.56 -6.99 -9.80
N VAL A 145 -15.44 -6.27 -8.68
CA VAL A 145 -14.54 -6.59 -7.58
C VAL A 145 -15.22 -7.48 -6.55
N ASP A 146 -14.44 -8.12 -5.68
CA ASP A 146 -14.99 -8.89 -4.56
C ASP A 146 -15.84 -7.98 -3.64
N PRO A 147 -17.00 -8.44 -3.14
CA PRO A 147 -17.84 -7.64 -2.24
C PRO A 147 -17.11 -7.15 -0.99
N LEU A 148 -16.17 -7.93 -0.44
CA LEU A 148 -15.38 -7.51 0.73
C LEU A 148 -14.44 -6.35 0.37
N ILE A 149 -13.84 -6.39 -0.82
CA ILE A 149 -13.02 -5.28 -1.32
C ILE A 149 -13.90 -4.05 -1.49
N ALA A 150 -15.04 -4.17 -2.18
CA ALA A 150 -15.98 -3.06 -2.37
C ALA A 150 -16.36 -2.40 -1.03
N ALA A 151 -16.73 -3.21 -0.03
CA ALA A 151 -17.12 -2.74 1.30
C ALA A 151 -15.97 -2.09 2.09
N ALA A 152 -14.72 -2.52 1.89
CA ALA A 152 -13.57 -1.94 2.55
C ALA A 152 -13.08 -0.62 1.91
N THR A 153 -13.51 -0.32 0.67
CA THR A 153 -12.98 0.81 -0.10
C THR A 153 -13.35 2.20 0.44
N PRO A 154 -14.59 2.47 0.91
CA PRO A 154 -14.95 3.77 1.47
C PRO A 154 -14.01 4.24 2.59
N PRO A 155 -13.77 5.56 2.73
CA PRO A 155 -14.31 6.65 1.91
C PRO A 155 -13.53 6.90 0.60
N SER A 156 -12.54 6.07 0.26
CA SER A 156 -11.69 6.30 -0.92
C SER A 156 -12.49 6.24 -2.23
N TYR A 157 -13.44 5.32 -2.32
CA TYR A 157 -14.36 5.16 -3.44
C TYR A 157 -15.60 4.39 -2.99
N GLU A 158 -16.76 4.76 -3.51
CA GLU A 158 -18.02 4.04 -3.30
C GLU A 158 -18.41 3.33 -4.59
N PHE A 159 -18.44 1.99 -4.57
CA PHE A 159 -18.81 1.22 -5.75
C PHE A 159 -20.32 1.36 -6.01
N PRO A 160 -20.74 1.62 -7.26
CA PRO A 160 -22.14 1.78 -7.59
C PRO A 160 -22.90 0.45 -7.39
N GLU A 161 -23.93 0.49 -6.55
CA GLU A 161 -24.84 -0.64 -6.33
C GLU A 161 -25.77 -0.85 -7.52
N ASP A 162 -26.22 0.23 -8.16
CA ASP A 162 -27.18 0.19 -9.25
C ASP A 162 -26.53 -0.16 -10.61
N GLU A 163 -27.19 -1.06 -11.34
CA GLU A 163 -26.67 -1.59 -12.60
C GLU A 163 -26.62 -0.54 -13.72
N SER A 164 -27.53 0.44 -13.70
CA SER A 164 -27.58 1.53 -14.67
C SER A 164 -26.34 2.42 -14.60
N THR A 165 -25.98 2.89 -13.41
CA THR A 165 -24.78 3.70 -13.17
C THR A 165 -23.54 2.91 -13.50
N ARG A 166 -23.48 1.63 -13.10
CA ARG A 166 -22.37 0.74 -13.46
C ARG A 166 -22.17 0.65 -14.98
N LYS A 167 -23.24 0.36 -15.73
CA LYS A 167 -23.21 0.29 -17.21
C LYS A 167 -22.85 1.63 -17.85
N HIS A 168 -23.25 2.74 -17.25
CA HIS A 168 -22.87 4.07 -17.71
C HIS A 168 -21.36 4.32 -17.51
N LEU A 169 -20.84 4.03 -16.32
CA LEU A 169 -19.43 4.19 -15.98
C LEU A 169 -18.51 3.20 -16.71
N GLU A 170 -19.01 2.03 -17.09
CA GLU A 170 -18.26 1.11 -17.97
C GLU A 170 -17.98 1.71 -19.35
N ARG A 171 -18.80 2.67 -19.80
CA ARG A 171 -18.63 3.40 -21.07
C ARG A 171 -17.78 4.66 -20.91
N SER A 172 -17.40 5.04 -19.69
CA SER A 172 -16.54 6.19 -19.44
C SER A 172 -15.05 5.78 -19.36
N GLY A 173 -14.17 6.74 -19.65
CA GLY A 173 -12.73 6.52 -19.72
C GLY A 173 -12.28 5.63 -20.88
N TYR A 174 -11.08 5.07 -20.77
CA TYR A 174 -10.56 4.11 -21.74
C TYR A 174 -11.27 2.77 -21.62
N SER A 175 -11.12 1.84 -22.56
CA SER A 175 -11.61 0.45 -22.37
C SER A 175 -10.74 -0.32 -21.37
N LEU A 176 -11.28 -1.36 -20.72
CA LEU A 176 -10.49 -2.17 -19.76
C LEU A 176 -9.32 -2.88 -20.44
N HIS A 177 -9.51 -3.31 -21.69
CA HIS A 177 -8.46 -3.92 -22.50
C HIS A 177 -7.33 -2.93 -22.80
N PHE A 178 -7.65 -1.73 -23.29
CA PHE A 178 -6.65 -0.69 -23.54
C PHE A 178 -5.91 -0.31 -22.26
N PHE A 179 -6.63 -0.11 -21.15
CA PHE A 179 -6.01 0.22 -19.87
C PHE A 179 -5.05 -0.88 -19.40
N ARG A 180 -5.39 -2.15 -19.64
CA ARG A 180 -4.50 -3.28 -19.34
C ARG A 180 -3.22 -3.26 -20.16
N ASP A 181 -3.31 -2.95 -21.44
CA ASP A 181 -2.12 -2.84 -22.30
C ASP A 181 -1.22 -1.68 -21.83
N VAL A 182 -1.84 -0.54 -21.52
CA VAL A 182 -1.15 0.65 -21.00
C VAL A 182 -0.43 0.36 -19.68
N VAL A 183 -1.10 -0.30 -18.71
CA VAL A 183 -0.47 -0.72 -17.45
C VAL A 183 0.66 -1.71 -17.70
N SER A 184 0.51 -2.63 -18.66
CA SER A 184 1.55 -3.61 -19.01
C SER A 184 2.80 -2.92 -19.59
N VAL A 185 2.61 -1.89 -20.42
CA VAL A 185 3.70 -1.05 -20.92
C VAL A 185 4.37 -0.28 -19.79
N ALA A 186 3.60 0.35 -18.90
CA ALA A 186 4.15 1.08 -17.75
C ALA A 186 4.96 0.16 -16.83
N LEU A 187 4.45 -1.03 -16.50
CA LEU A 187 5.16 -2.03 -15.70
C LEU A 187 6.45 -2.50 -16.38
N SER A 188 6.43 -2.70 -17.70
CA SER A 188 7.63 -3.04 -18.47
C SER A 188 8.66 -1.91 -18.43
N ARG A 189 8.22 -0.65 -18.47
CA ARG A 189 9.10 0.52 -18.33
C ARG A 189 9.66 0.61 -16.91
N ILE A 190 8.87 0.36 -15.87
CA ILE A 190 9.36 0.29 -14.48
C ILE A 190 10.39 -0.83 -14.32
N ALA A 191 10.13 -2.02 -14.87
CA ALA A 191 11.07 -3.15 -14.82
C ALA A 191 12.43 -2.81 -15.43
N ASN A 192 12.45 -2.02 -16.49
CA ASN A 192 13.69 -1.55 -17.12
C ASN A 192 14.35 -0.38 -16.36
N THR A 193 13.56 0.54 -15.81
CA THR A 193 14.05 1.73 -15.09
C THR A 193 14.56 1.39 -13.69
N TRP A 194 13.84 0.54 -12.94
CA TRP A 194 14.14 0.15 -11.57
C TRP A 194 13.66 -1.29 -11.30
N PRO A 195 14.43 -2.32 -11.70
CA PRO A 195 14.01 -3.72 -11.62
C PRO A 195 13.54 -4.17 -10.23
N ALA A 196 14.23 -3.71 -9.18
CA ALA A 196 13.87 -4.03 -7.80
C ALA A 196 12.49 -3.47 -7.40
N CYS A 197 12.10 -2.30 -7.93
CA CYS A 197 10.77 -1.73 -7.71
C CYS A 197 9.69 -2.58 -8.37
N TYR A 198 9.95 -3.07 -9.58
CA TYR A 198 9.06 -4.01 -10.25
C TYR A 198 8.94 -5.34 -9.49
N GLU A 199 10.02 -5.87 -8.94
CA GLU A 199 9.96 -7.07 -8.09
C GLU A 199 9.11 -6.83 -6.83
N GLN A 200 9.29 -5.71 -6.14
CA GLN A 200 8.41 -5.35 -5.00
C GLN A 200 6.95 -5.23 -5.43
N PHE A 201 6.66 -4.59 -6.56
CA PHE A 201 5.31 -4.48 -7.12
C PHE A 201 4.63 -5.85 -7.25
N ARG A 202 5.33 -6.85 -7.81
CA ARG A 202 4.79 -8.21 -8.01
C ARG A 202 4.41 -8.90 -6.70
N HIS A 203 5.13 -8.58 -5.62
CA HIS A 203 4.87 -9.15 -4.31
C HIS A 203 3.77 -8.40 -3.55
N LEU A 204 3.66 -7.09 -3.72
CA LEU A 204 2.80 -6.23 -2.92
C LEU A 204 1.43 -5.99 -3.55
N VAL A 205 1.35 -5.80 -4.87
CA VAL A 205 0.10 -5.49 -5.57
C VAL A 205 -0.54 -6.77 -6.08
N LYS A 206 -1.78 -7.03 -5.63
CA LYS A 206 -2.58 -8.21 -5.96
C LYS A 206 -3.76 -7.89 -6.86
N LEU A 207 -4.24 -6.65 -6.86
CA LEU A 207 -5.35 -6.20 -7.69
C LEU A 207 -5.20 -4.73 -8.05
N ILE A 208 -5.52 -4.40 -9.31
CA ILE A 208 -5.69 -3.02 -9.77
C ILE A 208 -7.16 -2.81 -10.12
N CYS A 209 -7.79 -1.82 -9.50
CA CYS A 209 -9.13 -1.38 -9.83
C CYS A 209 -9.03 -0.13 -10.71
N TYR A 210 -9.50 -0.20 -11.95
CA TYR A 210 -9.63 0.95 -12.83
C TYR A 210 -11.01 1.59 -12.66
N LEU A 211 -11.03 2.81 -12.14
CA LEU A 211 -12.23 3.55 -11.73
C LEU A 211 -12.22 4.93 -12.40
N PRO A 212 -12.70 5.04 -13.66
CA PRO A 212 -12.54 6.25 -14.47
C PRO A 212 -13.07 7.54 -13.85
N ASP A 213 -14.12 7.42 -13.04
CA ASP A 213 -14.83 8.47 -12.31
C ASP A 213 -14.25 8.80 -10.94
N GLY A 214 -13.17 8.12 -10.52
CA GLY A 214 -12.50 8.38 -9.27
C GLY A 214 -12.07 9.85 -9.12
N THR A 215 -12.36 10.45 -7.95
CA THR A 215 -11.95 11.81 -7.63
C THR A 215 -10.45 11.93 -7.32
N PHE A 216 -9.77 10.81 -7.10
CA PHE A 216 -8.33 10.68 -6.95
C PHE A 216 -7.64 10.40 -8.29
N ARG A 217 -6.31 10.50 -8.32
CA ARG A 217 -5.47 10.04 -9.45
C ARG A 217 -5.13 8.55 -9.28
N SER A 218 -4.55 8.25 -8.14
CA SER A 218 -4.31 6.91 -7.61
C SER A 218 -4.66 6.91 -6.13
N CYS A 219 -5.02 5.75 -5.59
CA CYS A 219 -5.31 5.59 -4.17
C CYS A 219 -5.11 4.16 -3.68
N SER A 220 -4.65 4.01 -2.45
CA SER A 220 -4.65 2.77 -1.69
C SER A 220 -4.87 3.04 -0.19
N ALA A 221 -5.23 2.02 0.58
CA ALA A 221 -5.38 2.13 2.03
C ALA A 221 -5.04 0.82 2.74
N ALA A 222 -4.63 0.91 4.00
CA ALA A 222 -4.27 -0.25 4.84
C ALA A 222 -5.40 -1.29 4.94
N ARG A 223 -6.66 -0.82 5.01
CA ARG A 223 -7.87 -1.66 5.12
C ARG A 223 -8.16 -2.53 3.89
N TYR A 224 -7.48 -2.31 2.77
CA TYR A 224 -7.52 -3.18 1.58
C TYR A 224 -6.10 -3.39 1.01
N THR A 225 -5.14 -3.71 1.89
CA THR A 225 -3.74 -3.96 1.52
C THR A 225 -3.65 -4.99 0.38
N GLY A 226 -2.88 -4.66 -0.65
CA GLY A 226 -2.72 -5.39 -1.90
C GLY A 226 -3.63 -4.93 -3.04
N VAL A 227 -4.57 -4.02 -2.79
CA VAL A 227 -5.42 -3.42 -3.82
C VAL A 227 -5.02 -1.96 -4.06
N ILE A 228 -4.86 -1.59 -5.32
CA ILE A 228 -4.65 -0.19 -5.74
C ILE A 228 -5.78 0.27 -6.67
N LEU A 229 -6.18 1.53 -6.52
CA LEU A 229 -7.22 2.16 -7.32
C LEU A 229 -6.56 3.19 -8.25
N LEU A 230 -6.90 3.15 -9.54
CA LEU A 230 -6.40 4.11 -10.54
C LEU A 230 -7.57 4.72 -11.31
N SER A 231 -7.56 6.03 -11.51
CA SER A 231 -8.59 6.73 -12.29
C SER A 231 -8.12 7.06 -13.71
N ALA A 232 -8.98 7.75 -14.49
CA ALA A 232 -8.65 8.21 -15.83
C ALA A 232 -7.82 9.53 -15.86
N LYS A 233 -7.32 9.99 -14.71
CA LYS A 233 -6.57 11.25 -14.60
C LYS A 233 -5.10 11.16 -15.03
N ASP A 234 -4.59 9.97 -15.29
CA ASP A 234 -3.25 9.80 -15.87
C ASP A 234 -3.29 9.99 -17.39
N HIS A 235 -2.54 10.98 -17.89
CA HIS A 235 -2.56 11.40 -19.30
C HIS A 235 -1.35 10.93 -20.11
N SER A 236 -0.40 10.24 -19.48
CA SER A 236 0.78 9.70 -20.15
C SER A 236 1.25 8.40 -19.49
N ILE A 237 2.11 7.64 -20.16
CA ILE A 237 2.70 6.42 -19.58
C ILE A 237 3.56 6.77 -18.35
N LEU A 238 4.32 7.88 -18.38
CA LEU A 238 5.08 8.35 -17.22
C LEU A 238 4.19 8.62 -16.02
N ASP A 239 3.00 9.20 -16.25
CA ASP A 239 2.03 9.41 -15.19
C ASP A 239 1.61 8.08 -14.55
N ILE A 240 1.29 7.08 -15.36
CA ILE A 240 0.90 5.75 -14.85
C ILE A 240 2.05 5.07 -14.12
N GLU A 241 3.28 5.21 -14.61
CA GLU A 241 4.48 4.71 -13.91
C GLU A 241 4.59 5.33 -12.51
N GLU A 242 4.46 6.66 -12.40
CA GLU A 242 4.49 7.36 -11.13
C GLU A 242 3.36 6.90 -10.19
N SER A 243 2.14 6.71 -10.70
CA SER A 243 1.01 6.20 -9.92
C SER A 243 1.27 4.78 -9.40
N LEU A 244 1.80 3.89 -10.25
CA LEU A 244 2.11 2.51 -9.85
C LEU A 244 3.23 2.45 -8.81
N VAL A 245 4.30 3.24 -8.97
CA VAL A 245 5.40 3.34 -8.00
C VAL A 245 4.90 3.91 -6.67
N HIS A 246 4.11 4.98 -6.73
CA HIS A 246 3.54 5.63 -5.55
C HIS A 246 2.67 4.66 -4.74
N GLU A 247 1.70 4.00 -5.38
CA GLU A 247 0.80 3.09 -4.68
C GLU A 247 1.52 1.83 -4.19
N THR A 248 2.50 1.30 -4.93
CA THR A 248 3.32 0.17 -4.45
C THR A 248 4.08 0.53 -3.19
N THR A 249 4.58 1.76 -3.12
CA THR A 249 5.29 2.28 -1.94
C THR A 249 4.36 2.38 -0.74
N HIS A 250 3.10 2.78 -0.94
CA HIS A 250 2.09 2.69 0.12
C HIS A 250 1.82 1.26 0.56
N GLN A 251 1.72 0.29 -0.37
CA GLN A 251 1.54 -1.13 -0.01
C GLN A 251 2.71 -1.68 0.83
N LEU A 252 3.94 -1.26 0.52
CA LEU A 252 5.10 -1.57 1.32
C LEU A 252 4.98 -0.99 2.73
N LEU A 253 4.59 0.28 2.85
CA LEU A 253 4.42 0.94 4.14
C LEU A 253 3.33 0.28 4.98
N TYR A 254 2.17 -0.07 4.39
CA TYR A 254 1.13 -0.83 5.10
C TYR A 254 1.67 -2.15 5.64
N SER A 255 2.45 -2.87 4.82
CA SER A 255 3.10 -4.13 5.24
C SER A 255 4.11 -3.93 6.37
N LEU A 256 4.85 -2.81 6.37
CA LEU A 256 5.78 -2.45 7.44
C LEU A 256 5.06 -2.15 8.74
N VAL A 257 4.03 -1.29 8.70
CA VAL A 257 3.27 -0.88 9.88
C VAL A 257 2.51 -2.05 10.49
N GLU A 258 2.02 -2.98 9.68
CA GLU A 258 1.36 -4.20 10.17
C GLU A 258 2.31 -5.05 11.02
N VAL A 259 3.57 -5.23 10.58
CA VAL A 259 4.57 -6.02 11.32
C VAL A 259 5.15 -5.25 12.50
N CYS A 260 5.31 -3.94 12.35
CA CYS A 260 5.95 -3.10 13.34
C CYS A 260 5.38 -1.68 13.31
N PRO A 261 4.57 -1.29 14.32
CA PRO A 261 4.13 0.09 14.46
C PRO A 261 5.31 1.06 14.47
N ILE A 262 5.27 2.07 13.60
CA ILE A 262 6.31 3.10 13.47
C ILE A 262 5.97 4.38 14.25
N ILE A 263 4.69 4.61 14.54
CA ILE A 263 4.19 5.72 15.35
C ILE A 263 3.76 5.18 16.72
N ASP A 264 4.14 5.89 17.78
CA ASP A 264 3.64 5.68 19.14
C ASP A 264 2.37 6.50 19.31
N GLU A 265 1.21 5.84 19.17
CA GLU A 265 -0.10 6.49 19.27
C GLU A 265 -0.33 7.21 20.61
N ARG A 266 0.41 6.86 21.67
CA ARG A 266 0.30 7.55 22.98
C ARG A 266 0.99 8.91 22.98
N ARG A 267 1.92 9.11 22.05
CA ARG A 267 2.72 10.34 21.88
C ARG A 267 2.32 11.11 20.64
N ALA A 268 1.58 10.48 19.73
CA ALA A 268 1.01 11.15 18.57
C ALA A 268 -0.05 12.15 19.05
N GLU A 269 0.31 13.41 19.08
CA GLU A 269 -0.64 14.50 19.30
C GLU A 269 -1.63 14.57 18.12
N GLU A 270 -2.82 15.12 18.34
CA GLU A 270 -3.80 15.46 17.28
C GLU A 270 -3.32 16.61 16.36
N ARG A 271 -2.01 16.87 16.34
CA ARG A 271 -1.38 17.90 15.53
C ARG A 271 -1.50 17.55 14.06
N LEU A 272 -1.90 18.55 13.27
CA LEU A 272 -1.88 18.47 11.81
C LEU A 272 -0.55 19.00 11.26
N PHE A 273 -0.08 18.32 10.21
CA PHE A 273 1.12 18.62 9.46
C PHE A 273 0.72 19.09 8.06
N SER A 274 1.34 20.18 7.62
CA SER A 274 1.14 20.71 6.26
C SER A 274 2.04 19.98 5.27
N LEU A 275 1.45 19.35 4.26
CA LEU A 275 2.20 18.69 3.19
C LEU A 275 2.89 19.71 2.28
N PRO A 276 4.23 19.68 2.11
CA PRO A 276 4.95 20.70 1.33
C PRO A 276 4.58 20.77 -0.16
N TRP A 277 4.01 19.71 -0.73
CA TRP A 277 3.65 19.64 -2.15
C TRP A 277 2.24 20.15 -2.46
N SER A 278 1.32 20.08 -1.51
CA SER A 278 -0.11 20.36 -1.74
C SER A 278 -0.71 21.37 -0.76
N GLY A 279 -0.03 21.67 0.35
CA GLY A 279 -0.56 22.47 1.46
C GLY A 279 -1.66 21.78 2.27
N LEU A 280 -2.05 20.55 1.88
CA LEU A 280 -3.08 19.80 2.60
C LEU A 280 -2.60 19.48 4.01
N GLN A 281 -3.52 19.63 4.96
CA GLN A 281 -3.29 19.24 6.35
C GLN A 281 -3.56 17.74 6.51
N ARG A 282 -2.64 17.04 7.17
CA ARG A 282 -2.72 15.60 7.48
C ARG A 282 -2.27 15.34 8.90
N ASP A 283 -2.76 14.27 9.49
CA ASP A 283 -2.18 13.72 10.71
C ASP A 283 -0.76 13.17 10.47
N LEU A 284 -0.08 12.73 11.53
CA LEU A 284 1.27 12.18 11.42
C LEU A 284 1.34 10.97 10.49
N HIS A 285 0.32 10.11 10.51
CA HIS A 285 0.22 8.96 9.59
C HIS A 285 0.21 9.44 8.13
N GLY A 286 -0.70 10.34 7.78
CA GLY A 286 -0.78 10.91 6.43
C GLY A 286 0.49 11.64 6.00
N TYR A 287 1.18 12.29 6.94
CA TYR A 287 2.46 12.96 6.70
C TYR A 287 3.59 11.97 6.38
N VAL A 288 3.75 10.91 7.19
CA VAL A 288 4.73 9.84 6.97
C VAL A 288 4.47 9.11 5.66
N HIS A 289 3.19 8.81 5.37
CA HIS A 289 2.78 8.20 4.12
C HIS A 289 3.20 9.03 2.91
N ALA A 290 2.92 10.33 2.93
CA ALA A 290 3.30 11.23 1.85
C ALA A 290 4.82 11.33 1.70
N PHE A 291 5.56 11.46 2.81
CA PHE A 291 7.02 11.54 2.79
C PHE A 291 7.66 10.28 2.20
N PHE A 292 7.21 9.10 2.64
CA PHE A 292 7.74 7.82 2.18
C PHE A 292 7.49 7.59 0.67
N ALA A 293 6.27 7.86 0.20
CA ALA A 293 5.92 7.74 -1.21
C ALA A 293 6.66 8.77 -2.10
N ALA A 294 6.75 10.02 -1.64
CA ALA A 294 7.48 11.08 -2.34
C ALA A 294 8.96 10.75 -2.53
N LEU A 295 9.62 10.17 -1.52
CA LEU A 295 11.02 9.73 -1.63
C LEU A 295 11.17 8.63 -2.70
N ALA A 296 10.30 7.62 -2.72
CA ALA A 296 10.33 6.60 -3.76
C ALA A 296 10.12 7.18 -5.17
N GLN A 297 9.22 8.15 -5.31
CA GLN A 297 8.98 8.84 -6.58
C GLN A 297 10.21 9.61 -7.07
N VAL A 298 10.90 10.38 -6.21
CA VAL A 298 12.14 11.06 -6.58
C VAL A 298 13.18 10.06 -7.07
N LYS A 299 13.35 8.94 -6.36
CA LYS A 299 14.30 7.89 -6.73
C LYS A 299 13.94 7.22 -8.07
N TYR A 300 12.66 7.02 -8.34
CA TYR A 300 12.22 6.51 -9.64
C TYR A 300 12.50 7.51 -10.77
N LEU A 301 12.07 8.76 -10.62
CA LEU A 301 12.24 9.82 -11.62
C LEU A 301 13.73 10.09 -11.91
N GLU A 302 14.58 10.05 -10.88
CA GLU A 302 16.04 10.14 -11.04
C GLU A 302 16.60 9.08 -11.98
N ARG A 303 15.98 7.89 -12.04
CA ARG A 303 16.43 6.76 -12.88
C ARG A 303 15.85 6.77 -14.28
N VAL A 304 14.85 7.62 -14.58
CA VAL A 304 14.23 7.69 -15.90
C VAL A 304 15.26 8.14 -16.94
N ARG A 305 15.58 7.25 -17.88
CA ARG A 305 16.56 7.49 -18.96
C ARG A 305 16.05 6.88 -20.26
N GLN A 306 16.69 7.25 -21.38
CA GLN A 306 16.39 6.71 -22.71
C GLN A 306 14.92 6.91 -23.14
N ARG A 307 14.34 8.05 -22.77
CA ARG A 307 12.97 8.46 -23.14
C ARG A 307 13.03 9.64 -24.13
N PRO A 308 11.92 9.99 -24.81
CA PRO A 308 11.86 11.24 -25.56
C PRO A 308 12.30 12.44 -24.71
N ALA A 309 12.97 13.42 -25.32
CA ALA A 309 13.57 14.55 -24.60
C ALA A 309 12.55 15.33 -23.74
N SER A 310 11.33 15.53 -24.25
CA SER A 310 10.24 16.18 -23.51
C SER A 310 9.80 15.40 -22.27
N GLU A 311 9.79 14.07 -22.34
CA GLU A 311 9.45 13.21 -21.20
C GLU A 311 10.58 13.21 -20.16
N MET A 312 11.85 13.20 -20.61
CA MET A 312 12.99 13.31 -19.70
C MET A 312 13.02 14.65 -18.97
N GLN A 313 12.74 15.76 -19.66
CA GLN A 313 12.62 17.08 -19.06
C GLN A 313 11.50 17.11 -18.01
N ARG A 314 10.31 16.59 -18.36
CA ARG A 314 9.18 16.50 -17.42
C ARG A 314 9.53 15.67 -16.18
N ALA A 315 10.25 14.57 -16.34
CA ALA A 315 10.68 13.73 -15.22
C ALA A 315 11.67 14.48 -14.31
N GLU A 316 12.63 15.23 -14.87
CA GLU A 316 13.58 16.04 -14.09
C GLU A 316 12.87 17.17 -13.33
N GLU A 317 11.99 17.91 -13.99
CA GLU A 317 11.21 18.99 -13.37
C GLU A 317 10.39 18.46 -12.18
N ARG A 318 9.64 17.37 -12.37
CA ARG A 318 8.88 16.72 -11.30
C ARG A 318 9.77 16.20 -10.18
N MET A 319 10.91 15.60 -10.51
CA MET A 319 11.88 15.10 -9.53
C MET A 319 12.36 16.23 -8.62
N LEU A 320 12.75 17.37 -9.20
CA LEU A 320 13.24 18.53 -8.45
C LEU A 320 12.15 19.15 -7.58
N ASP A 321 10.92 19.25 -8.10
CA ASP A 321 9.79 19.77 -7.33
C ASP A 321 9.45 18.90 -6.12
N ILE A 322 9.44 17.57 -6.31
CA ILE A 322 9.18 16.66 -5.20
C ILE A 322 10.33 16.71 -4.19
N LEU A 323 11.59 16.75 -4.65
CA LEU A 323 12.77 16.83 -3.78
C LEU A 323 12.77 18.11 -2.93
N ARG A 324 12.37 19.26 -3.47
CA ARG A 324 12.19 20.49 -2.67
C ARG A 324 11.19 20.30 -1.54
N GLY A 325 10.07 19.63 -1.82
CA GLY A 325 9.08 19.32 -0.81
C GLY A 325 9.61 18.36 0.26
N LEU A 326 10.40 17.35 -0.11
CA LEU A 326 11.07 16.45 0.85
C LEU A 326 12.02 17.23 1.76
N ILE A 327 12.84 18.13 1.20
CA ILE A 327 13.76 18.97 1.98
C ILE A 327 12.99 19.84 2.98
N LYS A 328 11.87 20.43 2.56
CA LYS A 328 10.98 21.20 3.46
C LYS A 328 10.32 20.36 4.54
N ALA A 329 10.10 19.06 4.28
CA ALA A 329 9.48 18.15 5.24
C ALA A 329 10.45 17.65 6.32
N LEU A 330 11.75 17.63 6.05
CA LEU A 330 12.76 17.06 6.95
C LEU A 330 12.71 17.57 8.39
N PRO A 331 12.58 18.89 8.66
CA PRO A 331 12.59 19.38 10.04
C PRO A 331 11.48 18.79 10.91
N GLU A 332 10.29 18.57 10.35
CA GLU A 332 9.17 17.95 11.06
C GLU A 332 9.43 16.46 11.32
N ILE A 333 10.01 15.74 10.35
CA ILE A 333 10.40 14.34 10.53
C ILE A 333 11.53 14.18 11.57
N GLU A 334 12.52 15.07 11.55
CA GLU A 334 13.69 15.00 12.43
C GLU A 334 13.34 15.36 13.88
N SER A 335 12.43 16.32 14.08
CA SER A 335 12.03 16.77 15.42
C SER A 335 10.87 15.98 16.05
N CYS A 336 10.17 15.13 15.29
CA CYS A 336 9.03 14.39 15.82
C CYS A 336 9.43 13.32 16.86
N GLU A 337 8.89 13.45 18.07
CA GLU A 337 9.12 12.52 19.19
C GLU A 337 8.11 11.37 19.26
N ALA A 338 7.08 11.41 18.41
CA ALA A 338 5.98 10.45 18.39
C ALA A 338 6.30 9.16 17.62
N PHE A 339 7.54 8.95 17.19
CA PHE A 339 7.95 7.69 16.58
C PHE A 339 8.31 6.65 17.64
N THR A 340 7.97 5.38 17.36
CA THR A 340 8.55 4.25 18.11
C THR A 340 10.07 4.19 17.86
N PRO A 341 10.87 3.47 18.68
CA PRO A 341 12.32 3.37 18.44
C PRO A 341 12.68 2.87 17.02
N ARG A 342 11.89 1.93 16.48
CA ARG A 342 12.04 1.43 15.11
C ARG A 342 11.53 2.44 14.07
N GLY A 343 10.44 3.13 14.38
CA GLY A 343 9.96 4.26 13.55
C GLY A 343 11.01 5.35 13.41
N ARG A 344 11.65 5.77 14.51
CA ARG A 344 12.75 6.74 14.51
C ARG A 344 13.92 6.26 13.65
N THR A 345 14.34 5.01 13.83
CA THR A 345 15.40 4.39 13.00
C THR A 345 15.05 4.42 11.51
N LEU A 346 13.81 4.09 11.15
CA LEU A 346 13.34 4.14 9.76
C LEU A 346 13.38 5.59 9.23
N MET A 347 12.84 6.54 9.98
CA MET A 347 12.79 7.95 9.60
C MET A 347 14.19 8.57 9.48
N ASP A 348 15.14 8.19 10.35
CA ASP A 348 16.55 8.59 10.24
C ASP A 348 17.18 8.10 8.94
N ASN A 349 16.97 6.82 8.60
CA ASN A 349 17.50 6.26 7.35
C ASN A 349 16.88 6.97 6.14
N LEU A 350 15.58 7.28 6.17
CA LEU A 350 14.92 8.00 5.07
C LEU A 350 15.39 9.46 4.98
N ALA A 351 15.60 10.14 6.11
CA ALA A 351 16.14 11.49 6.15
C ALA A 351 17.55 11.54 5.56
N GLN A 352 18.40 10.57 5.88
CA GLN A 352 19.74 10.43 5.29
C GLN A 352 19.68 10.27 3.76
N GLU A 353 18.72 9.50 3.23
CA GLU A 353 18.52 9.39 1.78
C GLU A 353 18.11 10.73 1.15
N VAL A 354 17.25 11.52 1.80
CA VAL A 354 16.87 12.85 1.30
C VAL A 354 18.08 13.79 1.32
N HIS A 355 18.88 13.80 2.38
CA HIS A 355 20.12 14.60 2.45
C HIS A 355 21.13 14.21 1.35
N ALA A 356 21.25 12.91 1.06
CA ALA A 356 22.09 12.40 -0.02
C ALA A 356 21.58 12.83 -1.41
N LEU A 357 20.27 12.78 -1.65
CA LEU A 357 19.64 13.26 -2.89
C LEU A 357 19.80 14.77 -3.05
N HIS A 358 19.60 15.54 -1.98
CA HIS A 358 19.81 16.99 -1.99
C HIS A 358 21.25 17.33 -2.39
N SER A 359 22.24 16.67 -1.77
CA SER A 359 23.66 16.90 -2.06
C SER A 359 24.01 16.57 -3.53
N ARG A 360 23.47 15.46 -4.05
CA ARG A 360 23.70 15.01 -5.44
C ARG A 360 23.11 15.96 -6.47
N HIS A 361 21.96 16.57 -6.17
CA HIS A 361 21.21 17.43 -7.09
C HIS A 361 21.31 18.93 -6.77
N ALA A 362 22.21 19.33 -5.86
CA ALA A 362 22.35 20.72 -5.40
C ALA A 362 22.52 21.71 -6.56
N GLY A 363 23.35 21.37 -7.56
CA GLY A 363 23.57 22.21 -8.73
C GLY A 363 22.32 22.43 -9.60
N LEU A 364 21.44 21.42 -9.71
CA LEU A 364 20.18 21.55 -10.45
C LEU A 364 19.15 22.35 -9.66
N LEU A 365 19.08 22.12 -8.34
CA LEU A 365 18.19 22.85 -7.44
C LEU A 365 18.48 24.35 -7.43
N SER A 366 19.76 24.75 -7.39
CA SER A 366 20.17 26.17 -7.42
C SER A 366 19.90 26.86 -8.76
N ARG A 367 20.02 26.14 -9.88
CA ARG A 367 19.74 26.69 -11.22
C ARG A 367 18.24 26.95 -11.41
N SER A 368 17.43 25.99 -10.97
CA SER A 368 15.98 26.07 -11.13
C SER A 368 15.32 27.11 -10.19
N SER A 369 15.92 27.40 -9.02
CA SER A 369 15.49 28.54 -8.17
C SER A 369 15.84 29.90 -8.79
N ALA A 370 17.02 30.03 -9.42
CA ALA A 370 17.40 31.27 -10.09
C ALA A 370 16.49 31.63 -11.26
N THR A 371 15.99 30.63 -12.01
CA THR A 371 15.01 30.86 -13.10
C THR A 371 13.63 31.28 -12.61
N THR A 372 13.18 30.82 -11.44
CA THR A 372 11.88 31.21 -10.87
C THR A 372 11.92 32.63 -10.28
N ASP A 373 13.03 33.03 -9.66
CA ASP A 373 13.23 34.40 -9.17
C ASP A 373 13.45 35.42 -10.31
N SER A 374 14.02 34.99 -11.44
CA SER A 374 14.18 35.84 -12.64
C SER A 374 12.85 36.11 -13.36
N GLN A 375 11.90 35.16 -13.31
CA GLN A 375 10.56 35.35 -13.88
C GLN A 375 9.64 36.17 -12.95
N SER A 376 9.79 36.07 -11.63
CA SER A 376 9.01 36.89 -10.68
C SER A 376 9.45 38.37 -10.70
N THR A 377 10.72 38.63 -10.96
CA THR A 377 11.27 40.00 -11.09
C THR A 377 10.97 40.65 -12.44
N MET A 378 10.84 39.87 -13.54
CA MET A 378 10.38 40.40 -14.83
C MET A 378 8.85 40.58 -14.95
N GLY A 379 8.05 39.96 -14.06
CA GLY A 379 6.59 40.14 -14.01
C GLY A 379 6.11 41.40 -13.28
N MET A 380 7.02 42.19 -12.72
CA MET A 380 6.73 43.43 -11.98
C MET A 380 7.13 44.73 -12.71
N ALA A 381 7.50 44.62 -13.99
CA ALA A 381 7.81 45.77 -14.83
C ALA A 381 7.06 45.71 -16.17
N VAL A 382 5.74 45.96 -16.13
CA VAL A 382 4.99 46.82 -17.08
C VAL A 382 3.80 47.43 -16.35
#